data_AF-A0A9W9FHU6-F1
#
_entry.id   AF-A0A9W9FHU6-F1
#
_cell.length_a   1.000
_cell.length_b   1.000
_cell.length_c   1.000
_cell.angle_alpha   90.00
_cell.angle_beta   90.00
_cell.angle_gamma   90.00
#
_symmetry.space_group_name_H-M   'P 1'
#
loop_
_entity.id
_entity.type
_entity.pdbx_description
1 polymer ?
#
loop_
_entity_poly.entity_id
_entity_poly.type
_entity_poly.pdbx_seq_one_letter_code
_entity_poly.pdbx_strand_id
1 'polypeptide(L)'
;MTKRRIPQRYGVKPVQIVRRLQFVEDPPFTEQEKRENENMERLQERYNGFCQRLIDMLDDKIFLAESLGLVTSLITGGSLQSPCSTLEYNFESDLNKNRTLPEMNEKMQVRLADSSLTFQADITTLHALNNLLLSRASENYVQPEPNTPEILYRAFRTGSYSRFDKDLGFRSSRQPLTPPSNYDGPLEESSLVTYDILKNHCEGTKPSDLIAMSDSPARILKFVKAWDFKDMEGNMIAVINVSKLLAMRVLFNRTTTLCKKLGIEPWSRTSENGLSWVNRNYWVAYRWVPAECIEFCISIDALQEACNKKLIGK
;
A
#
# COMPACT_ATOMS: atom_id res chain seq x y z
N MET A 1 12.05 -6.98 -15.43
CA MET A 1 10.80 -6.86 -14.66
C MET A 1 10.14 -8.23 -14.55
N THR A 2 10.08 -8.83 -13.37
CA THR A 2 9.32 -10.05 -13.12
C THR A 2 7.84 -9.71 -13.29
N LYS A 3 7.14 -10.34 -14.26
CA LYS A 3 5.69 -10.12 -14.45
C LYS A 3 4.98 -10.42 -13.13
N ARG A 4 4.40 -9.39 -12.50
CA ARG A 4 3.59 -9.58 -11.28
C ARG A 4 2.45 -10.52 -11.63
N ARG A 5 2.35 -11.63 -10.89
CA ARG A 5 1.22 -12.55 -11.00
C ARG A 5 -0.03 -11.79 -10.56
N ILE A 6 -1.01 -11.65 -11.45
CA ILE A 6 -2.29 -11.02 -11.13
C ILE A 6 -2.96 -11.90 -10.07
N PRO A 7 -3.28 -11.34 -8.89
CA PRO A 7 -3.92 -12.11 -7.83
C PRO A 7 -5.33 -12.54 -8.29
N GLN A 8 -5.71 -13.78 -7.97
CA GLN A 8 -7.07 -14.25 -8.20
C GLN A 8 -7.89 -13.89 -6.95
N ARG A 9 -8.71 -12.84 -7.06
CA ARG A 9 -9.56 -12.32 -5.98
C ARG A 9 -10.88 -11.83 -6.56
N TYR A 10 -11.92 -11.79 -5.73
CA TYR A 10 -13.26 -11.32 -6.12
C TYR A 10 -13.84 -12.09 -7.31
N GLY A 11 -13.47 -13.36 -7.47
CA GLY A 11 -13.81 -14.17 -8.64
C GLY A 11 -13.10 -13.77 -9.96
N VAL A 12 -12.32 -12.69 -10.00
CA VAL A 12 -11.63 -12.25 -11.22
C VAL A 12 -10.50 -13.22 -11.59
N LYS A 13 -10.58 -13.81 -12.79
CA LYS A 13 -9.60 -14.77 -13.30
C LYS A 13 -8.87 -14.20 -14.52
N PRO A 14 -7.54 -13.98 -14.47
CA PRO A 14 -6.76 -13.60 -15.64
C PRO A 14 -6.67 -14.78 -16.62
N VAL A 15 -6.50 -14.47 -17.91
CA VAL A 15 -6.23 -15.49 -18.94
C VAL A 15 -4.73 -15.72 -19.07
N GLN A 16 -4.34 -16.94 -19.38
CA GLN A 16 -2.95 -17.23 -19.74
C GLN A 16 -2.64 -16.56 -21.09
N ILE A 17 -1.60 -15.72 -21.12
CA ILE A 17 -1.13 -15.14 -22.38
C ILE A 17 -0.44 -16.25 -23.16
N VAL A 18 -1.03 -16.66 -24.27
CA VAL A 18 -0.47 -17.70 -25.14
C VAL A 18 0.43 -17.01 -26.15
N ARG A 19 1.72 -16.91 -25.81
CA ARG A 19 2.75 -16.54 -26.78
C ARG A 19 3.09 -17.78 -27.58
N ARG A 20 2.51 -17.91 -28.78
CA ARG A 20 3.06 -18.85 -29.77
C ARG A 20 4.42 -18.28 -30.17
N LEU A 21 5.45 -18.71 -29.44
CA LEU A 21 6.84 -18.44 -29.81
C LEU A 21 7.02 -18.94 -31.25
N GLN A 22 7.75 -18.17 -32.06
CA GLN A 22 8.17 -18.51 -33.43
C GLN A 22 9.14 -19.71 -33.44
N PHE A 23 8.84 -20.77 -32.72
CA PHE A 23 9.54 -22.03 -32.88
C PHE A 23 9.06 -22.63 -34.19
N VAL A 24 9.97 -22.63 -35.17
CA VAL A 24 10.11 -23.53 -36.32
C VAL A 24 8.99 -24.58 -36.43
N GLU A 25 7.77 -24.15 -36.74
CA GLU A 25 6.75 -25.02 -37.30
C GLU A 25 6.93 -24.91 -38.81
N ASP A 26 7.18 -26.06 -39.42
CA ASP A 26 7.26 -26.21 -40.87
C ASP A 26 5.90 -26.77 -41.32
N PRO A 27 5.11 -26.03 -42.12
CA PRO A 27 5.45 -24.76 -42.77
C PRO A 27 5.34 -23.52 -41.87
N PRO A 28 6.13 -22.46 -42.14
CA PRO A 28 6.10 -21.23 -41.36
C PRO A 28 4.73 -20.53 -41.45
N PHE A 29 4.32 -19.90 -40.34
CA PHE A 29 3.10 -19.09 -40.28
C PHE A 29 3.02 -18.08 -41.43
N THR A 30 1.85 -18.02 -42.06
CA THR A 30 1.49 -16.96 -42.99
C THR A 30 1.46 -15.60 -42.29
N GLU A 31 1.66 -14.52 -43.04
CA GLU A 31 1.58 -13.14 -42.50
C GLU A 31 0.21 -12.85 -41.86
N GLN A 32 -0.85 -13.50 -42.33
CA GLN A 32 -2.17 -13.38 -41.73
C GLN A 32 -2.22 -14.05 -40.35
N GLU A 33 -1.71 -15.27 -40.20
CA GLU A 33 -1.67 -15.98 -38.91
C GLU A 33 -0.78 -15.26 -37.89
N LYS A 34 0.32 -14.64 -38.32
CA LYS A 34 1.14 -13.78 -37.45
C LYS A 34 0.34 -12.61 -36.91
N ARG A 35 -0.39 -11.89 -37.78
CA ARG A 35 -1.25 -10.76 -37.38
C ARG A 35 -2.38 -11.19 -36.44
N GLU A 36 -3.00 -12.34 -36.70
CA GLU A 36 -4.04 -12.89 -35.83
C GLU A 36 -3.48 -13.27 -34.44
N ASN A 37 -2.31 -13.90 -34.38
CA ASN A 37 -1.63 -14.21 -33.12
C ASN A 37 -1.26 -12.94 -32.33
N GLU A 38 -0.69 -11.92 -32.98
CA GLU A 38 -0.37 -10.64 -32.33
C GLU A 38 -1.64 -9.93 -31.81
N ASN A 39 -2.72 -9.96 -32.58
CA ASN A 39 -4.00 -9.37 -32.16
C ASN A 39 -4.57 -10.12 -30.94
N MET A 40 -4.51 -11.45 -30.94
CA MET A 40 -4.94 -12.27 -29.81
C MET A 40 -4.09 -12.03 -28.56
N GLU A 41 -2.77 -11.92 -28.68
CA GLU A 41 -1.89 -11.57 -27.56
C GLU A 41 -2.26 -10.20 -26.99
N ARG A 42 -2.44 -9.18 -27.84
CA ARG A 42 -2.86 -7.84 -27.40
C ARG A 42 -4.21 -7.86 -26.69
N LEU A 43 -5.17 -8.65 -27.17
CA LEU A 43 -6.48 -8.81 -26.53
C LEU A 43 -6.38 -9.49 -25.16
N GLN A 44 -5.51 -10.50 -25.01
CA GLN A 44 -5.24 -11.18 -23.73
C GLN A 44 -4.53 -10.24 -22.73
N GLU A 45 -3.53 -9.48 -23.20
CA GLU A 45 -2.83 -8.48 -22.38
C GLU A 45 -3.80 -7.37 -21.94
N ARG A 46 -4.65 -6.89 -22.84
CA ARG A 46 -5.69 -5.91 -22.52
C ARG A 46 -6.69 -6.44 -21.49
N TYR A 47 -7.17 -7.68 -21.65
CA TYR A 47 -8.08 -8.31 -20.69
C TYR A 47 -7.45 -8.43 -19.31
N ASN A 48 -6.22 -8.95 -19.25
CA ASN A 48 -5.47 -9.06 -18.00
C ASN A 48 -5.20 -7.69 -17.36
N GLY A 49 -4.97 -6.66 -18.17
CA GLY A 49 -4.89 -5.27 -17.72
C GLY A 49 -6.19 -4.79 -17.08
N PHE A 50 -7.34 -5.08 -17.68
CA PHE A 50 -8.65 -4.78 -17.07
C PHE A 50 -8.89 -5.57 -15.78
N CYS A 51 -8.54 -6.85 -15.72
CA CYS A 51 -8.65 -7.65 -14.50
C CYS A 51 -7.85 -7.04 -13.35
N GLN A 52 -6.59 -6.68 -13.60
CA GLN A 52 -5.73 -6.06 -12.58
C GLN A 52 -6.32 -4.73 -12.10
N ARG A 53 -6.75 -3.86 -13.02
CA ARG A 53 -7.37 -2.56 -12.68
C ARG A 53 -8.67 -2.73 -11.87
N LEU A 54 -9.50 -3.73 -12.22
CA LEU A 54 -10.72 -4.01 -11.48
C LEU A 54 -10.41 -4.49 -10.06
N ILE A 55 -9.44 -5.40 -9.89
CA ILE A 55 -9.01 -5.85 -8.56
C ILE A 55 -8.49 -4.67 -7.73
N ASP A 56 -7.64 -3.82 -8.32
CA ASP A 56 -7.10 -2.65 -7.63
C ASP A 56 -8.22 -1.67 -7.24
N MET A 57 -9.19 -1.41 -8.11
CA MET A 57 -10.34 -0.55 -7.81
C MET A 57 -11.23 -1.13 -6.69
N LEU A 58 -11.46 -2.44 -6.68
CA LEU A 58 -12.23 -3.10 -5.62
C LEU A 58 -11.50 -3.09 -4.28
N ASP A 59 -10.20 -3.34 -4.28
CA ASP A 59 -9.35 -3.18 -3.09
C ASP A 59 -9.45 -1.76 -2.53
N ASP A 60 -9.40 -0.75 -3.41
CA ASP A 60 -9.47 0.67 -3.05
C ASP A 60 -10.87 1.06 -2.56
N LYS A 61 -11.94 0.44 -3.06
CA LYS A 61 -13.31 0.64 -2.55
C LYS A 61 -13.53 0.02 -1.18
N ILE A 62 -13.08 -1.20 -0.96
CA ILE A 62 -13.18 -1.86 0.36
C ILE A 62 -12.49 -0.99 1.40
N PHE A 63 -11.31 -0.49 1.05
CA PHE A 63 -10.58 0.43 1.89
C PHE A 63 -11.29 1.73 2.19
N LEU A 64 -11.85 2.37 1.16
CA LEU A 64 -12.59 3.61 1.35
C LEU A 64 -13.76 3.39 2.30
N ALA A 65 -14.51 2.30 2.12
CA ALA A 65 -15.61 1.94 3.01
C ALA A 65 -15.13 1.72 4.45
N GLU A 66 -14.05 0.95 4.65
CA GLU A 66 -13.45 0.70 5.97
C GLU A 66 -12.93 1.99 6.62
N SER A 67 -12.29 2.87 5.84
CA SER A 67 -11.73 4.14 6.30
C SER A 67 -12.82 5.14 6.66
N LEU A 68 -13.87 5.23 5.84
CA LEU A 68 -15.07 6.02 6.15
C LEU A 68 -15.73 5.54 7.43
N GLY A 69 -15.88 4.22 7.60
CA GLY A 69 -16.40 3.61 8.82
C GLY A 69 -15.55 3.96 10.04
N LEU A 70 -14.22 3.81 9.95
CA LEU A 70 -13.29 4.18 11.01
C LEU A 70 -13.42 5.65 11.37
N VAL A 71 -13.23 6.56 10.42
CA VAL A 71 -13.19 8.01 10.69
C VAL A 71 -14.54 8.50 11.22
N THR A 72 -15.65 7.99 10.69
CA THR A 72 -16.98 8.30 11.22
C THR A 72 -17.13 7.80 12.66
N SER A 73 -16.61 6.61 12.99
CA SER A 73 -16.62 6.12 14.38
C SER A 73 -15.81 7.00 15.33
N LEU A 74 -14.65 7.51 14.88
CA LEU A 74 -13.83 8.42 15.66
C LEU A 74 -14.50 9.77 15.89
N ILE A 75 -15.28 10.26 14.91
CA ILE A 75 -15.99 11.54 14.97
C ILE A 75 -17.26 11.45 15.83
N THR A 76 -17.97 10.33 15.76
CA THR A 76 -19.30 10.16 16.38
C THR A 76 -19.27 9.40 17.70
N GLY A 77 -18.19 8.67 18.00
CA GLY A 77 -18.10 7.73 19.11
C GLY A 77 -18.92 6.45 18.91
N GLY A 78 -19.66 6.32 17.80
CA GLY A 78 -20.46 5.15 17.48
C GLY A 78 -19.68 4.11 16.67
N SER A 79 -19.80 2.83 17.02
CA SER A 79 -19.28 1.76 16.18
C SER A 79 -20.21 1.57 14.97
N LEU A 80 -19.76 2.01 13.79
CA LEU A 80 -20.38 1.57 12.55
C LEU A 80 -19.90 0.15 12.29
N GLN A 81 -20.85 -0.79 12.20
CA GLN A 81 -20.53 -2.11 11.67
C GLN A 81 -20.01 -1.92 10.25
N SER A 82 -18.71 -2.15 10.05
CA SER A 82 -18.15 -2.27 8.72
C SER A 82 -18.84 -3.45 8.06
N PRO A 83 -19.55 -3.27 6.92
CA PRO A 83 -20.07 -4.40 6.20
C PRO A 83 -18.88 -5.26 5.80
N CYS A 84 -18.77 -6.45 6.41
CA CYS A 84 -17.81 -7.47 5.99
C CYS A 84 -18.20 -7.87 4.58
N SER A 85 -17.59 -7.22 3.60
CA SER A 85 -17.94 -7.44 2.21
C SER A 85 -17.15 -8.65 1.72
N THR A 86 -17.75 -9.82 1.80
CA THR A 86 -17.39 -10.93 0.91
C THR A 86 -17.81 -10.52 -0.50
N LEU A 87 -17.03 -9.63 -1.13
CA LEU A 87 -17.21 -9.17 -2.50
C LEU A 87 -16.79 -10.30 -3.44
N GLU A 88 -17.62 -11.32 -3.58
CA GLU A 88 -17.42 -12.35 -4.58
C GLU A 88 -18.24 -12.01 -5.83
N TYR A 89 -17.56 -11.61 -6.91
CA TYR A 89 -18.22 -11.69 -8.21
C TYR A 89 -18.33 -13.17 -8.56
N ASN A 90 -19.56 -13.60 -8.86
CA ASN A 90 -19.82 -14.93 -9.35
C ASN A 90 -19.33 -15.02 -10.82
N PHE A 91 -18.02 -15.17 -10.99
CA PHE A 91 -17.37 -15.13 -12.30
C PHE A 91 -17.56 -16.45 -13.07
N GLU A 92 -17.85 -17.54 -12.35
CA GLU A 92 -18.08 -18.86 -12.94
C GLU A 92 -19.44 -18.97 -13.65
N SER A 93 -20.46 -18.22 -13.22
CA SER A 93 -21.73 -18.12 -13.97
C SER A 93 -21.62 -17.23 -15.22
N ASP A 94 -20.53 -16.47 -15.35
CA ASP A 94 -20.33 -15.47 -16.39
C ASP A 94 -19.35 -15.86 -17.49
N LEU A 95 -18.38 -16.72 -17.16
CA LEU A 95 -17.63 -17.52 -18.13
C LEU A 95 -18.53 -18.65 -18.64
N ASN A 96 -19.64 -18.28 -19.31
CA ASN A 96 -20.21 -19.19 -20.29
C ASN A 96 -19.06 -19.62 -21.19
N LYS A 97 -18.85 -20.93 -21.35
CA LYS A 97 -17.75 -21.54 -22.13
C LYS A 97 -17.66 -21.06 -23.60
N ASN A 98 -18.56 -20.19 -24.04
CA ASN A 98 -18.75 -19.73 -25.40
C ASN A 98 -18.48 -18.23 -25.62
N ARG A 99 -18.07 -17.44 -24.60
CA ARG A 99 -17.79 -16.01 -24.80
C ARG A 99 -16.42 -15.78 -25.46
N THR A 100 -16.36 -14.84 -26.39
CA THR A 100 -15.10 -14.45 -27.06
C THR A 100 -14.29 -13.46 -26.22
N LEU A 101 -12.97 -13.38 -26.43
CA LEU A 101 -12.12 -12.40 -25.72
C LEU A 101 -12.56 -10.93 -25.88
N PRO A 102 -13.02 -10.48 -27.07
CA PRO A 102 -13.61 -9.15 -27.22
C PRO A 102 -14.81 -8.89 -26.29
N GLU A 103 -15.75 -9.83 -26.20
CA GLU A 103 -16.91 -9.72 -25.29
C GLU A 103 -16.49 -9.70 -23.81
N MET A 104 -15.49 -10.51 -23.46
CA MET A 104 -14.91 -10.51 -22.11
C MET A 104 -14.27 -9.15 -21.77
N ASN A 105 -13.55 -8.55 -22.73
CA ASN A 105 -12.96 -7.21 -22.57
C ASN A 105 -14.03 -6.13 -22.36
N GLU A 106 -15.07 -6.11 -23.18
CA GLU A 106 -16.18 -5.15 -23.06
C GLU A 106 -16.87 -5.28 -21.69
N LYS A 107 -17.18 -6.51 -21.27
CA LYS A 107 -17.79 -6.75 -19.96
C LYS A 107 -16.89 -6.29 -18.81
N MET A 108 -15.58 -6.54 -18.88
CA MET A 108 -14.65 -6.05 -17.86
C MET A 108 -14.58 -4.53 -17.82
N GLN A 109 -14.67 -3.86 -18.97
CA GLN A 109 -14.71 -2.41 -19.05
C GLN A 109 -15.98 -1.84 -18.41
N VAL A 110 -17.15 -2.43 -18.67
CA VAL A 110 -18.42 -2.05 -18.00
C VAL A 110 -18.29 -2.21 -16.48
N ARG A 111 -17.80 -3.35 -16.01
CA ARG A 111 -17.59 -3.59 -14.57
C ARG A 111 -16.63 -2.60 -13.94
N LEU A 112 -15.55 -2.27 -14.64
CA LEU A 112 -14.60 -1.29 -14.16
C LEU A 112 -15.28 0.08 -14.03
N ALA A 113 -16.09 0.48 -15.01
CA ALA A 113 -16.88 1.71 -14.93
C ALA A 113 -17.87 1.69 -13.74
N ASP A 114 -18.64 0.61 -13.59
CA ASP A 114 -19.59 0.44 -12.48
C ASP A 114 -18.89 0.47 -11.12
N SER A 115 -17.75 -0.24 -11.00
CA SER A 115 -16.94 -0.24 -9.79
C SER A 115 -16.34 1.13 -9.48
N SER A 116 -16.19 2.01 -10.47
CA SER A 116 -15.69 3.38 -10.29
C SER A 116 -16.79 4.39 -9.94
N LEU A 117 -18.07 4.01 -10.06
CA LEU A 117 -19.19 4.83 -9.59
C LEU A 117 -19.00 5.15 -8.11
N THR A 118 -19.37 6.34 -7.68
CA THR A 118 -19.20 6.88 -6.30
C THR A 118 -17.76 7.06 -5.81
N PHE A 119 -16.75 6.44 -6.42
CA PHE A 119 -15.37 6.43 -5.88
C PHE A 119 -14.83 7.83 -5.55
N GLN A 120 -15.00 8.80 -6.46
CA GLN A 120 -14.56 10.17 -6.23
C GLN A 120 -15.37 10.90 -5.15
N ALA A 121 -16.68 10.61 -5.05
CA ALA A 121 -17.53 11.18 -4.01
C ALA A 121 -17.17 10.61 -2.64
N ASP A 122 -16.84 9.32 -2.57
CA ASP A 122 -16.38 8.64 -1.36
C ASP A 122 -15.03 9.19 -0.89
N ILE A 123 -14.08 9.44 -1.80
CA ILE A 123 -12.82 10.14 -1.52
C ILE A 123 -13.07 11.54 -0.96
N THR A 124 -13.93 12.31 -1.62
CA THR A 124 -14.25 13.69 -1.19
C THR A 124 -14.88 13.69 0.20
N THR A 125 -15.75 12.71 0.47
CA THR A 125 -16.37 12.53 1.79
C THR A 125 -15.32 12.16 2.84
N LEU A 126 -14.40 11.24 2.52
CA LEU A 126 -13.31 10.86 3.42
C LEU A 126 -12.43 12.05 3.77
N HIS A 127 -12.03 12.87 2.78
CA HIS A 127 -11.28 14.10 3.02
C HIS A 127 -12.02 15.09 3.91
N ALA A 128 -13.32 15.29 3.69
CA ALA A 128 -14.12 16.18 4.52
C ALA A 128 -14.16 15.70 5.98
N LEU A 129 -14.33 14.39 6.20
CA LEU A 129 -14.32 13.79 7.53
C LEU A 129 -12.93 13.83 8.18
N ASN A 130 -11.85 13.54 7.44
CA ASN A 130 -10.48 13.63 7.93
C ASN A 130 -10.13 15.06 8.39
N ASN A 131 -10.49 16.07 7.58
CA ASN A 131 -10.30 17.47 7.94
C ASN A 131 -11.14 17.87 9.16
N LEU A 132 -12.37 17.37 9.27
CA LEU A 132 -13.19 17.56 10.46
C LEU A 132 -12.53 16.94 11.70
N LEU A 133 -12.00 15.71 11.59
CA LEU A 133 -11.28 15.04 12.68
C LEU A 133 -10.04 15.84 13.11
N LEU A 134 -9.22 16.29 12.15
CA LEU A 134 -8.06 17.15 12.40
C LEU A 134 -8.44 18.45 13.12
N SER A 135 -9.53 19.09 12.71
CA SER A 135 -9.99 20.35 13.33
C SER A 135 -10.46 20.18 14.78
N ARG A 136 -10.87 18.97 15.18
CA ARG A 136 -11.36 18.64 16.53
C ARG A 136 -10.28 18.12 17.47
N ALA A 137 -9.10 17.77 16.96
CA ALA A 137 -8.07 17.06 17.71
C ALA A 137 -7.41 17.88 18.84
N SER A 138 -7.89 19.09 19.12
CA SER A 138 -7.30 20.05 20.06
C SER A 138 -7.36 19.61 21.54
N GLU A 139 -8.15 18.59 21.89
CA GLU A 139 -8.54 18.36 23.29
C GLU A 139 -8.13 17.02 23.92
N ASN A 140 -7.72 16.00 23.15
CA ASN A 140 -7.42 14.66 23.69
C ASN A 140 -6.29 13.95 22.93
N TYR A 141 -5.05 14.42 23.08
CA TYR A 141 -3.89 13.71 22.53
C TYR A 141 -3.54 12.48 23.38
N VAL A 142 -3.52 11.30 22.76
CA VAL A 142 -2.71 10.19 23.27
C VAL A 142 -1.26 10.69 23.31
N GLN A 143 -0.67 10.69 24.50
CA GLN A 143 0.72 11.14 24.66
C GLN A 143 1.63 10.28 23.78
N PRO A 144 2.37 10.88 22.84
CA PRO A 144 3.25 10.11 21.99
C PRO A 144 4.38 9.49 22.81
N GLU A 145 5.02 8.49 22.23
CA GLU A 145 6.21 7.89 22.82
C GLU A 145 7.30 8.97 23.09
N PRO A 146 8.11 8.87 24.16
CA PRO A 146 9.16 9.85 24.44
C PRO A 146 10.14 10.02 23.28
N ASN A 147 10.50 11.27 22.97
CA ASN A 147 11.35 11.64 21.84
C ASN A 147 10.74 11.26 20.47
N THR A 148 9.42 11.32 20.34
CA THR A 148 8.77 11.28 19.02
C THR A 148 9.14 12.55 18.25
N PRO A 149 9.60 12.44 16.99
CA PRO A 149 9.96 13.60 16.17
C PRO A 149 8.72 14.40 15.75
N GLU A 150 8.91 15.62 15.27
CA GLU A 150 7.83 16.39 14.63
C GLU A 150 7.49 15.86 13.22
N ILE A 151 8.49 15.30 12.54
CA ILE A 151 8.42 14.88 11.14
C ILE A 151 8.98 13.47 10.98
N LEU A 152 8.30 12.68 10.17
CA LEU A 152 8.75 11.39 9.67
C LEU A 152 8.90 11.42 8.16
N TYR A 153 9.85 10.65 7.64
CA TYR A 153 10.15 10.50 6.23
C TYR A 153 9.82 9.08 5.80
N ARG A 154 9.31 8.96 4.57
CA ARG A 154 9.09 7.65 3.94
C ARG A 154 9.48 7.71 2.48
N ALA A 155 10.52 6.96 2.13
CA ALA A 155 10.82 6.71 0.72
C ALA A 155 9.80 5.73 0.13
N PHE A 156 9.33 6.01 -1.07
CA PHE A 156 8.50 5.10 -1.84
C PHE A 156 8.79 5.20 -3.34
N ARG A 157 8.33 4.20 -4.08
CA ARG A 157 8.41 4.12 -5.54
C ARG A 157 7.09 3.58 -6.10
N THR A 158 6.82 3.90 -7.35
CA THR A 158 5.71 3.29 -8.09
C THR A 158 5.88 1.77 -8.07
N GLY A 159 4.82 1.06 -7.70
CA GLY A 159 4.87 -0.39 -7.56
C GLY A 159 5.61 -0.90 -6.32
N SER A 160 5.82 -0.10 -5.27
CA SER A 160 6.13 -0.66 -3.94
C SER A 160 5.01 -1.58 -3.42
N TYR A 161 5.34 -2.44 -2.45
CA TYR A 161 4.33 -3.32 -1.82
C TYR A 161 3.26 -2.51 -1.09
N SER A 162 3.65 -1.49 -0.34
CA SER A 162 2.68 -0.51 0.18
C SER A 162 2.23 0.39 -0.97
N ARG A 163 0.93 0.56 -1.10
CA ARG A 163 0.33 1.45 -2.11
C ARG A 163 0.44 2.89 -1.64
N PHE A 164 0.74 3.79 -2.57
CA PHE A 164 0.64 5.23 -2.37
C PHE A 164 -0.36 5.77 -3.37
N ASP A 165 -1.27 6.58 -2.89
CA ASP A 165 -2.16 7.39 -3.71
C ASP A 165 -2.17 8.81 -3.12
N LYS A 166 -2.21 9.83 -3.97
CA LYS A 166 -2.12 11.23 -3.50
C LYS A 166 -3.34 11.66 -2.68
N ASP A 167 -4.50 11.05 -2.92
CA ASP A 167 -5.76 11.39 -2.30
C ASP A 167 -6.04 10.43 -1.11
N LEU A 168 -5.47 9.22 -1.11
CA LEU A 168 -5.65 8.25 -0.01
C LEU A 168 -4.45 8.11 0.94
N GLY A 169 -3.27 8.60 0.57
CA GLY A 169 -2.03 8.46 1.33
C GLY A 169 -1.38 7.07 1.18
N PHE A 170 -0.67 6.62 2.23
CA PHE A 170 -0.02 5.31 2.23
C PHE A 170 -0.90 4.25 2.84
N ARG A 171 -0.93 3.10 2.17
CA ARG A 171 -1.71 1.97 2.60
C ARG A 171 -0.87 0.70 2.59
N SER A 172 -1.02 -0.14 3.60
CA SER A 172 -0.13 -1.26 3.77
C SER A 172 -0.39 -2.38 2.75
N SER A 173 0.63 -3.19 2.53
CA SER A 173 0.68 -4.13 1.40
C SER A 173 -0.28 -5.32 1.48
N ARG A 174 -0.84 -5.58 2.66
CA ARG A 174 -1.81 -6.68 2.87
C ARG A 174 -3.25 -6.28 2.58
N GLN A 175 -3.48 -5.03 2.21
CA GLN A 175 -4.83 -4.53 1.94
C GLN A 175 -5.50 -5.29 0.79
N PRO A 176 -6.83 -5.49 0.85
CA PRO A 176 -7.76 -5.13 1.93
C PRO A 176 -7.96 -6.24 2.97
N LEU A 177 -7.01 -7.17 3.13
CA LEU A 177 -7.19 -8.38 3.94
C LEU A 177 -7.23 -8.16 5.46
N THR A 178 -7.19 -6.92 5.94
CA THR A 178 -7.14 -6.60 7.36
C THR A 178 -7.56 -5.12 7.47
N PRO A 179 -8.54 -4.80 8.33
CA PRO A 179 -9.10 -3.46 8.42
C PRO A 179 -8.19 -2.50 9.20
N PRO A 180 -8.39 -1.18 9.09
CA PRO A 180 -7.81 -0.22 10.02
C PRO A 180 -8.41 -0.42 11.42
N SER A 181 -7.70 0.01 12.47
CA SER A 181 -8.09 -0.22 13.87
C SER A 181 -8.60 1.08 14.52
N ASN A 182 -9.63 0.95 15.36
CA ASN A 182 -10.16 2.02 16.21
C ASN A 182 -9.57 2.01 17.63
N TYR A 183 -8.46 1.30 17.86
CA TYR A 183 -7.82 1.22 19.15
C TYR A 183 -7.41 2.60 19.66
N ASP A 184 -7.79 2.92 20.90
CA ASP A 184 -7.60 4.25 21.51
C ASP A 184 -6.36 4.28 22.40
N GLY A 185 -5.19 4.05 21.79
CA GLY A 185 -3.90 4.01 22.48
C GLY A 185 -2.72 3.82 21.51
N PRO A 186 -1.48 3.66 22.01
CA PRO A 186 -0.31 3.46 21.16
C PRO A 186 -0.31 2.07 20.50
N LEU A 187 0.36 1.96 19.35
CA LEU A 187 0.42 0.70 18.58
C LEU A 187 0.96 -0.48 19.41
N GLU A 188 1.93 -0.25 20.30
CA GLU A 188 2.52 -1.27 21.16
C GLU A 188 1.54 -1.90 22.16
N GLU A 189 0.43 -1.25 22.48
CA GLU A 189 -0.59 -1.77 23.40
C GLU A 189 -1.77 -2.44 22.67
N SER A 190 -1.92 -2.18 21.37
CA SER A 190 -3.05 -2.63 20.53
C SER A 190 -3.17 -4.14 20.29
N SER A 191 -2.15 -4.94 20.62
CA SER A 191 -1.99 -6.35 20.23
C SER A 191 -1.96 -6.65 18.71
N LEU A 192 -2.04 -5.61 17.86
CA LEU A 192 -2.06 -5.74 16.39
C LEU A 192 -0.71 -6.17 15.80
N VAL A 193 0.38 -5.99 16.56
CA VAL A 193 1.74 -6.34 16.14
C VAL A 193 2.24 -7.50 16.98
N THR A 194 2.37 -8.67 16.35
CA THR A 194 3.02 -9.85 16.94
C THR A 194 4.49 -9.93 16.56
N TYR A 195 5.23 -10.84 17.22
CA TYR A 195 6.60 -11.19 16.85
C TYR A 195 6.73 -11.47 15.35
N ASP A 196 5.87 -12.32 14.79
CA ASP A 196 5.94 -12.74 13.39
C ASP A 196 5.67 -11.58 12.42
N ILE A 197 4.74 -10.68 12.77
CA ILE A 197 4.44 -9.49 11.96
C ILE A 197 5.63 -8.55 11.93
N LEU A 198 6.23 -8.26 13.10
CA LEU A 198 7.38 -7.37 13.21
C LEU A 198 8.61 -7.98 12.52
N LYS A 199 8.87 -9.27 12.74
CA LYS A 199 9.96 -10.00 12.08
C LYS A 199 9.80 -9.98 10.56
N ASN A 200 8.62 -10.33 10.06
CA ASN A 200 8.38 -10.30 8.62
C ASN A 200 8.49 -8.88 8.04
N HIS A 201 8.08 -7.85 8.78
CA HIS A 201 8.23 -6.46 8.32
C HIS A 201 9.71 -6.02 8.27
N CYS A 202 10.50 -6.41 9.27
CA CYS A 202 11.89 -6.02 9.38
C CYS A 202 12.80 -6.82 8.44
N GLU A 203 12.59 -8.14 8.31
CA GLU A 203 13.53 -9.06 7.67
C GLU A 203 12.89 -9.91 6.56
N GLY A 204 11.56 -9.94 6.49
CA GLY A 204 10.83 -10.78 5.57
C GLY A 204 10.67 -10.18 4.19
N THR A 205 10.22 -11.03 3.27
CA THR A 205 9.89 -10.66 1.89
C THR A 205 8.38 -10.66 1.62
N LYS A 206 7.57 -11.03 2.63
CA LYS A 206 6.11 -11.11 2.49
C LYS A 206 5.46 -9.74 2.75
N PRO A 207 4.30 -9.47 2.15
CA PRO A 207 3.49 -8.30 2.50
C PRO A 207 3.26 -8.17 4.02
N SER A 208 3.34 -6.94 4.51
CA SER A 208 3.15 -6.55 5.91
C SER A 208 1.97 -5.57 6.05
N ASP A 209 1.33 -5.60 7.22
CA ASP A 209 0.34 -4.61 7.65
C ASP A 209 0.96 -3.29 8.10
N LEU A 210 2.29 -3.26 8.28
CA LEU A 210 3.03 -2.10 8.75
C LEU A 210 3.58 -1.25 7.59
N ILE A 211 3.68 0.05 7.84
CA ILE A 211 4.17 1.09 6.92
C ILE A 211 5.45 1.66 7.52
N ALA A 212 6.59 1.31 6.91
CA ALA A 212 7.92 1.80 7.28
C ALA A 212 8.06 3.33 7.14
N MET A 213 8.61 3.97 8.17
CA MET A 213 8.96 5.40 8.20
C MET A 213 10.28 5.59 8.94
N SER A 214 10.91 6.75 8.80
CA SER A 214 12.12 7.09 9.54
C SER A 214 12.16 8.56 9.88
N ASP A 215 12.67 8.89 11.05
CA ASP A 215 12.98 10.27 11.48
C ASP A 215 14.36 10.74 11.01
N SER A 216 15.11 9.88 10.30
CA SER A 216 16.48 10.13 9.89
C SER A 216 16.60 10.24 8.37
N PRO A 217 16.81 11.47 7.84
CA PRO A 217 17.12 11.69 6.42
C PRO A 217 18.28 10.85 5.91
N ALA A 218 19.35 10.71 6.70
CA ALA A 218 20.51 9.90 6.36
C ALA A 218 20.15 8.41 6.17
N ARG A 219 19.27 7.88 7.02
CA ARG A 219 18.77 6.50 6.88
C ARG A 219 17.95 6.33 5.61
N ILE A 220 17.07 7.29 5.30
CA ILE A 220 16.29 7.29 4.04
C ILE A 220 17.22 7.26 2.83
N LEU A 221 18.24 8.13 2.78
CA LEU A 221 19.21 8.15 1.68
C LEU A 221 19.99 6.83 1.57
N LYS A 222 20.37 6.22 2.70
CA LYS A 222 21.03 4.90 2.70
C LYS A 222 20.14 3.81 2.11
N PHE A 223 18.83 3.83 2.39
CA PHE A 223 17.88 2.87 1.83
C PHE A 223 17.66 3.07 0.35
N VAL A 224 17.48 4.31 -0.08
CA VAL A 224 17.25 4.63 -1.48
C VAL A 224 18.46 4.27 -2.35
N LYS A 225 19.69 4.43 -1.84
CA LYS A 225 20.91 3.99 -2.54
C LYS A 225 20.94 2.48 -2.84
N ALA A 226 20.19 1.66 -2.10
CA ALA A 226 20.08 0.23 -2.35
C ALA A 226 18.99 -0.12 -3.38
N TRP A 227 18.23 0.86 -3.88
CA TRP A 227 17.28 0.65 -4.96
C TRP A 227 18.03 0.65 -6.29
N ASP A 228 17.89 -0.42 -7.06
CA ASP A 228 18.58 -0.61 -8.35
C ASP A 228 18.33 0.61 -9.28
N PHE A 229 19.41 1.22 -9.76
CA PHE A 229 19.47 2.56 -10.36
C PHE A 229 18.80 2.70 -11.74
N LYS A 230 18.20 1.64 -12.27
CA LYS A 230 17.76 1.60 -13.67
C LYS A 230 16.42 2.28 -13.94
N ASP A 231 15.65 2.62 -12.89
CA ASP A 231 14.34 3.25 -13.03
C ASP A 231 14.02 4.09 -11.78
N MET A 232 14.49 5.34 -11.77
CA MET A 232 14.23 6.30 -10.69
C MET A 232 12.99 7.18 -10.94
N GLU A 233 12.33 7.01 -12.09
CA GLU A 233 11.11 7.76 -12.41
C GLU A 233 9.99 7.41 -11.42
N GLY A 234 9.49 8.43 -10.71
CA GLY A 234 8.45 8.27 -9.69
C GLY A 234 8.95 7.87 -8.29
N ASN A 235 10.26 7.83 -8.04
CA ASN A 235 10.80 7.68 -6.69
C ASN A 235 10.68 8.99 -5.91
N MET A 236 10.01 8.94 -4.76
CA MET A 236 9.73 10.12 -3.96
C MET A 236 9.91 9.82 -2.47
N ILE A 237 10.08 10.88 -1.69
CA ILE A 237 10.13 10.82 -0.23
C ILE A 237 8.98 11.66 0.29
N ALA A 238 8.04 11.01 0.98
CA ALA A 238 6.98 11.71 1.67
C ALA A 238 7.49 12.28 2.99
N VAL A 239 7.11 13.53 3.26
CA VAL A 239 7.32 14.22 4.52
C VAL A 239 6.01 14.19 5.30
N ILE A 240 6.00 13.52 6.45
CA ILE A 240 4.81 13.16 7.21
C ILE A 240 4.81 13.92 8.54
N ASN A 241 3.72 14.62 8.83
CA ASN A 241 3.53 15.42 10.03
C ASN A 241 3.02 14.55 11.19
N VAL A 242 3.80 14.45 12.25
CA VAL A 242 3.47 13.62 13.42
C VAL A 242 2.28 14.16 14.20
N SER A 243 2.16 15.48 14.34
CA SER A 243 0.99 16.07 15.02
C SER A 243 -0.31 15.71 14.31
N LYS A 244 -0.31 15.66 12.97
CA LYS A 244 -1.46 15.18 12.18
C LYS A 244 -1.69 13.68 12.33
N LEU A 245 -0.64 12.86 12.38
CA LEU A 245 -0.78 11.42 12.67
C LEU A 245 -1.47 11.19 14.02
N LEU A 246 -1.04 11.90 15.06
CA LEU A 246 -1.63 11.82 16.40
C LEU A 246 -3.08 12.31 16.42
N ALA A 247 -3.35 13.45 15.75
CA ALA A 247 -4.70 14.01 15.64
C ALA A 247 -5.67 13.07 14.91
N MET A 248 -5.20 12.35 13.90
CA MET A 248 -5.98 11.35 13.17
C MET A 248 -5.97 9.97 13.84
N ARG A 249 -5.40 9.84 15.05
CA ARG A 249 -5.26 8.59 15.81
C ARG A 249 -4.62 7.46 15.00
N VAL A 250 -3.66 7.80 14.13
CA VAL A 250 -2.86 6.80 13.43
C VAL A 250 -2.01 6.06 14.47
N LEU A 251 -2.07 4.74 14.46
CA LEU A 251 -1.27 3.90 15.35
C LEU A 251 0.14 3.77 14.80
N PHE A 252 1.13 4.33 15.50
CA PHE A 252 2.54 4.19 15.12
C PHE A 252 3.46 4.13 16.35
N ASN A 253 4.59 3.43 16.22
CA ASN A 253 5.64 3.37 17.25
C ASN A 253 7.01 3.13 16.62
N ARG A 254 8.08 3.31 17.41
CA ARG A 254 9.42 2.84 17.03
C ARG A 254 9.48 1.32 17.04
N THR A 255 10.23 0.76 16.10
CA THR A 255 10.52 -0.68 16.06
C THR A 255 11.25 -1.17 17.31
N THR A 256 12.11 -0.36 17.93
CA THR A 256 12.77 -0.70 19.20
C THR A 256 11.79 -0.84 20.35
N THR A 257 10.72 -0.05 20.32
CA THR A 257 9.69 -0.01 21.36
C THR A 257 8.79 -1.23 21.26
N LEU A 258 8.38 -1.55 20.03
CA LEU A 258 7.71 -2.82 19.73
C LEU A 258 8.57 -4.04 20.11
N CYS A 259 9.87 -4.03 19.81
CA CYS A 259 10.79 -5.09 20.23
C CYS A 259 10.82 -5.27 21.75
N LYS A 260 10.98 -4.18 22.50
CA LYS A 260 10.98 -4.21 23.97
C LYS A 260 9.68 -4.79 24.51
N LYS A 261 8.53 -4.35 23.97
CA LYS A 261 7.20 -4.83 24.37
C LYS A 261 7.02 -6.33 24.11
N LEU A 262 7.55 -6.82 23.00
CA LEU A 262 7.47 -8.22 22.60
C LEU A 262 8.55 -9.12 23.21
N GLY A 263 9.45 -8.57 24.05
CA GLY A 263 10.56 -9.33 24.63
C GLY A 263 11.61 -9.78 23.60
N ILE A 264 11.79 -9.01 22.52
CA ILE A 264 12.72 -9.31 21.42
C ILE A 264 13.93 -8.40 21.51
N GLU A 265 15.12 -8.98 21.45
CA GLU A 265 16.34 -8.19 21.35
C GLU A 265 16.59 -7.72 19.90
N PRO A 266 16.95 -6.44 19.70
CA PRO A 266 17.54 -6.01 18.44
C PRO A 266 18.86 -6.74 18.19
N TRP A 267 19.19 -6.97 16.93
CA TRP A 267 20.45 -7.59 16.57
C TRP A 267 21.63 -6.78 17.11
N SER A 268 22.60 -7.47 17.67
CA SER A 268 23.88 -6.90 18.07
C SER A 268 24.98 -7.96 17.95
N ARG A 269 26.24 -7.55 18.04
CA ARG A 269 27.36 -8.51 18.07
C ARG A 269 27.27 -9.53 19.22
N THR A 270 26.56 -9.19 20.29
CA THR A 270 26.34 -10.05 21.45
C THR A 270 25.00 -10.78 21.41
N SER A 271 24.12 -10.45 20.46
CA SER A 271 22.80 -11.06 20.26
C SER A 271 22.57 -11.29 18.77
N GLU A 272 23.25 -12.32 18.24
CA GLU A 272 23.25 -12.64 16.80
C GLU A 272 21.89 -13.11 16.29
N ASN A 273 21.01 -13.58 17.19
CA ASN A 273 19.63 -13.98 16.88
C ASN A 273 18.62 -12.83 16.96
N GLY A 274 19.07 -11.61 17.26
CA GLY A 274 18.20 -10.44 17.35
C GLY A 274 17.72 -9.94 15.97
N LEU A 275 16.72 -9.07 15.97
CA LEU A 275 16.16 -8.50 14.74
C LEU A 275 17.09 -7.43 14.12
N SER A 276 17.52 -7.67 12.89
CA SER A 276 18.63 -6.96 12.21
C SER A 276 18.32 -5.52 11.78
N TRP A 277 17.07 -5.24 11.44
CA TRP A 277 16.67 -3.94 10.88
C TRP A 277 16.09 -2.97 11.90
N VAL A 278 15.85 -3.44 13.12
CA VAL A 278 15.29 -2.66 14.23
C VAL A 278 16.30 -1.62 14.71
N ASN A 279 15.87 -0.37 14.88
CA ASN A 279 16.69 0.70 15.44
C ASN A 279 15.84 1.91 15.86
N ARG A 280 16.47 2.85 16.57
CA ARG A 280 15.81 4.02 17.16
C ARG A 280 15.20 4.98 16.14
N ASN A 281 15.70 4.96 14.91
CA ASN A 281 15.26 5.87 13.85
C ASN A 281 14.26 5.20 12.90
N TYR A 282 13.82 3.98 13.22
CA TYR A 282 12.90 3.19 12.40
C TYR A 282 11.54 3.11 13.06
N TRP A 283 10.58 3.78 12.43
CA TRP A 283 9.20 3.91 12.85
C TRP A 283 8.30 3.09 11.94
N VAL A 284 7.18 2.62 12.48
CA VAL A 284 6.17 1.91 11.70
C VAL A 284 4.78 2.42 12.07
N ALA A 285 3.95 2.68 11.06
CA ALA A 285 2.52 2.93 11.23
C ALA A 285 1.73 1.67 10.88
N TYR A 286 0.63 1.42 11.57
CA TYR A 286 -0.29 0.35 11.25
C TYR A 286 -1.23 0.79 10.14
N ARG A 287 -1.27 -0.01 9.07
CA ARG A 287 -2.24 0.01 7.97
C ARG A 287 -2.36 1.24 7.09
N TRP A 288 -2.51 2.42 7.65
CA TRP A 288 -2.88 3.60 6.90
C TRP A 288 -2.17 4.84 7.45
N VAL A 289 -1.53 5.59 6.56
CA VAL A 289 -1.13 6.98 6.78
C VAL A 289 -1.98 7.84 5.83
N PRO A 290 -2.95 8.60 6.37
CA PRO A 290 -3.84 9.45 5.57
C PRO A 290 -3.10 10.49 4.73
N ALA A 291 -3.70 10.89 3.61
CA ALA A 291 -3.15 11.91 2.72
C ALA A 291 -2.91 13.24 3.45
N GLU A 292 -3.81 13.60 4.36
CA GLU A 292 -3.75 14.85 5.13
C GLU A 292 -2.53 14.91 6.06
N CYS A 293 -2.02 13.74 6.48
CA CYS A 293 -0.80 13.64 7.29
C CYS A 293 0.48 13.84 6.49
N ILE A 294 0.42 13.82 5.15
CA ILE A 294 1.57 14.02 4.27
C ILE A 294 1.60 15.50 3.86
N GLU A 295 2.64 16.21 4.27
CA GLU A 295 2.78 17.64 3.96
C GLU A 295 3.13 17.86 2.49
N PHE A 296 4.10 17.09 1.99
CA PHE A 296 4.54 17.12 0.60
C PHE A 296 5.45 15.92 0.31
N CYS A 297 5.71 15.70 -0.98
CA CYS A 297 6.69 14.73 -1.46
C CYS A 297 7.87 15.47 -2.09
N ILE A 298 9.10 15.06 -1.73
CA ILE A 298 10.35 15.58 -2.30
C ILE A 298 11.05 14.52 -3.13
N SER A 299 11.88 14.97 -4.07
CA SER A 299 12.80 14.08 -4.78
C SER A 299 13.96 13.65 -3.88
N ILE A 300 14.59 12.54 -4.26
CA ILE A 300 15.80 12.03 -3.59
C ILE A 300 16.93 13.07 -3.66
N ASP A 301 17.09 13.72 -4.81
CA ASP A 301 18.12 14.74 -5.03
C ASP A 301 17.93 15.95 -4.11
N ALA A 302 16.68 16.41 -3.93
CA ALA A 302 16.37 17.50 -3.02
C ALA A 302 16.75 17.15 -1.57
N LEU A 303 16.47 15.92 -1.12
CA LEU A 303 16.88 15.48 0.22
C LEU A 303 18.41 15.37 0.34
N GLN A 304 19.08 14.85 -0.69
CA GLN A 304 20.54 14.70 -0.71
C GLN A 304 21.25 16.06 -0.67
N GLU A 305 20.76 17.03 -1.43
CA GLU A 305 21.27 18.40 -1.42
C GLU A 305 21.10 19.06 -0.05
N ALA A 306 19.91 18.93 0.55
CA ALA A 306 19.64 19.45 1.89
C ALA A 306 20.56 18.81 2.95
N CYS A 307 20.76 17.49 2.90
CA CYS A 307 21.67 16.78 3.80
C CYS A 307 23.12 17.25 3.63
N ASN A 308 23.58 17.45 2.39
CA ASN A 308 24.93 17.93 2.10
C ASN A 308 25.16 19.34 2.65
N LYS A 309 24.20 20.26 2.46
CA LYS A 309 24.27 21.63 3.00
C LYS A 309 24.30 21.68 4.52
N LYS A 310 23.63 20.74 5.19
CA LYS A 310 23.53 20.66 6.65
C LYS A 310 24.54 19.70 7.30
N LEU A 311 25.44 19.10 6.52
CA LEU A 311 26.41 18.09 6.97
C LEU A 311 25.76 16.88 7.68
N ILE A 312 24.54 16.51 7.29
CA ILE A 312 23.81 15.38 7.86
C ILE A 312 24.27 14.08 7.17
N GLY A 313 24.69 13.09 7.96
CA GLY A 313 25.06 11.76 7.46
C GLY A 313 26.45 11.66 6.81
N LYS A 314 27.31 12.66 7.05
CA LYS A 314 28.76 12.53 6.87
C LYS A 314 29.40 11.86 8.08
#